data_AF-A0AAV5DSN4-F1
#
_entry.id   AF-A0AAV5DSN4-F1
#
_cell.length_a   1.000
_cell.length_b   1.000
_cell.length_c   1.000
_cell.angle_alpha   90.00
_cell.angle_beta   90.00
_cell.angle_gamma   90.00
#
_symmetry.space_group_name_H-M   'P 1'
#
loop_
_entity.id
_entity.type
_entity.pdbx_description
1 polymer ?
#
loop_
_entity_poly.entity_id
_entity_poly.type
_entity_poly.pdbx_seq_one_letter_code
_entity_poly.pdbx_strand_id
1 'polypeptide(L)'
;MITSTRAQVIFVLETRTLKITQAQLINRFSVMDSHVVPATGESRGLWLMWNDEVDMSIIRSSHHLILANGICKPTNQNYKLVCIYGDTHHHRTAEIWEEVHNFVLASLDIPTFCMGDLNNIMHVNKKYGPGQANFNHIQKFCCLVKEYGLFYLGFSGPAYTWTNKVFLLTPLFKDSIVV
;
A
#
# COMPACT_ATOMS: atom_id res chain seq x y z
N MET A 1 -2.94 17.05 10.49
CA MET A 1 -2.11 15.84 10.53
C MET A 1 -1.96 15.24 9.13
N ILE A 2 -3.04 15.06 8.35
CA ILE A 2 -2.94 14.77 6.90
C ILE A 2 -2.68 16.04 6.08
N THR A 3 -3.40 17.13 6.36
CA THR A 3 -3.25 18.43 5.67
C THR A 3 -1.86 19.07 5.81
N SER A 4 -1.04 18.63 6.76
CA SER A 4 0.32 19.14 7.00
C SER A 4 1.40 18.47 6.13
N THR A 5 1.11 17.32 5.51
CA THR A 5 2.12 16.55 4.75
C THR A 5 2.32 17.03 3.32
N ARG A 6 1.39 17.85 2.79
CA ARG A 6 1.32 18.21 1.36
C ARG A 6 1.31 16.99 0.42
N ALA A 7 0.89 15.82 0.92
CA ALA A 7 0.82 14.61 0.13
C ALA A 7 -0.28 14.74 -0.93
N GLN A 8 0.07 14.44 -2.17
CA GLN A 8 -0.84 14.49 -3.31
C GLN A 8 -1.77 13.28 -3.38
N VAL A 9 -1.24 12.11 -3.01
CA VAL A 9 -1.98 10.85 -2.94
C VAL A 9 -1.78 10.25 -1.56
N ILE A 10 -2.86 9.78 -0.97
CA ILE A 10 -2.90 9.22 0.38
C ILE A 10 -3.65 7.90 0.34
N PHE A 11 -2.95 6.83 0.72
CA PHE A 11 -3.53 5.51 0.89
C PHE A 11 -3.65 5.20 2.38
N VAL A 12 -4.87 4.90 2.82
CA VAL A 12 -5.20 4.57 4.21
C VAL A 12 -5.66 3.12 4.29
N LEU A 13 -4.98 2.38 5.14
CA LEU A 13 -5.24 0.97 5.42
C LEU A 13 -6.04 0.80 6.70
N GLU A 14 -6.61 -0.40 6.86
CA GLU A 14 -7.23 -0.84 8.11
C GLU A 14 -8.38 0.02 8.64
N THR A 15 -9.16 0.63 7.75
CA THR A 15 -10.24 1.51 8.18
C THR A 15 -11.36 0.69 8.81
N ARG A 16 -11.57 0.88 10.13
CA ARG A 16 -12.56 0.14 10.92
C ARG A 16 -13.99 0.67 10.75
N THR A 17 -14.21 1.53 9.76
CA THR A 17 -15.48 2.25 9.59
C THR A 17 -16.30 1.59 8.49
N LEU A 18 -17.39 0.92 8.87
CA LEU A 18 -18.27 0.18 7.96
C LEU A 18 -19.07 1.08 6.99
N LYS A 19 -19.17 2.39 7.24
CA LYS A 19 -20.14 3.28 6.57
C LYS A 19 -19.60 4.64 6.15
N ILE A 20 -18.29 4.80 5.98
CA ILE A 20 -17.79 6.09 5.47
C ILE A 20 -18.09 6.18 3.97
N THR A 21 -18.51 7.36 3.52
CA THR A 21 -18.69 7.65 2.09
C THR A 21 -17.56 8.52 1.56
N GLN A 22 -17.34 8.47 0.25
CA GLN A 22 -16.43 9.36 -0.48
C GLN A 22 -16.68 10.83 -0.16
N ALA A 23 -17.94 11.28 -0.17
CA ALA A 23 -18.31 12.66 0.18
C ALA A 23 -17.89 13.05 1.62
N GLN A 24 -17.98 12.12 2.57
CA GLN A 24 -17.53 12.37 3.94
C GLN A 24 -16.01 12.51 4.03
N LEU A 25 -15.25 11.75 3.23
CA LEU A 25 -13.79 11.87 3.15
C LEU A 25 -13.37 13.20 2.54
N ILE A 26 -13.97 13.58 1.41
CA ILE A 26 -13.75 14.85 0.73
C ILE A 26 -13.95 16.02 1.70
N ASN A 27 -15.10 16.07 2.38
CA ASN A 27 -15.42 17.15 3.30
C ASN A 27 -14.51 17.17 4.54
N ARG A 28 -14.10 16.00 5.05
CA ARG A 28 -13.32 15.90 6.29
C ARG A 28 -11.84 16.20 6.10
N PHE A 29 -11.27 15.76 4.97
CA PHE A 29 -9.84 15.86 4.71
C PHE A 29 -9.47 16.95 3.70
N SER A 30 -10.47 17.65 3.14
CA SER A 30 -10.28 18.69 2.13
C SER A 30 -9.45 18.17 0.94
N VAL A 31 -9.73 16.93 0.53
CA VAL A 31 -9.16 16.30 -0.66
C VAL A 31 -10.10 16.54 -1.84
N MET A 32 -9.57 16.45 -3.07
CA MET A 32 -10.41 16.60 -4.26
C MET A 32 -11.34 15.41 -4.38
N ASP A 33 -10.78 14.20 -4.37
CA ASP A 33 -11.57 13.00 -4.54
C ASP A 33 -11.00 11.80 -3.79
N SER A 34 -11.79 10.72 -3.70
CA SER A 34 -11.41 9.49 -3.03
C SER A 34 -12.11 8.25 -3.57
N HIS A 35 -11.46 7.10 -3.41
CA HIS A 35 -12.02 5.77 -3.62
C HIS A 35 -12.11 5.02 -2.29
N VAL A 36 -13.27 4.44 -2.01
CA VAL A 36 -13.55 3.72 -0.76
C VAL A 36 -13.84 2.26 -1.08
N VAL A 37 -12.98 1.37 -0.58
CA VAL A 37 -13.27 -0.05 -0.46
C VAL A 37 -13.82 -0.30 0.95
N PRO A 38 -15.12 -0.58 1.11
CA PRO A 38 -15.73 -0.74 2.43
C PRO A 38 -15.16 -1.97 3.15
N ALA A 39 -15.18 -1.93 4.48
CA ALA A 39 -14.92 -3.11 5.30
C ALA A 39 -16.09 -4.11 5.18
N THR A 40 -15.79 -5.39 4.95
CA THR A 40 -16.78 -6.49 4.93
C THR A 40 -16.37 -7.61 5.88
N GLY A 41 -17.22 -7.97 6.84
CA GLY A 41 -16.91 -8.99 7.85
C GLY A 41 -15.66 -8.63 8.67
N GLU A 42 -14.67 -9.52 8.67
CA GLU A 42 -13.36 -9.34 9.33
C GLU A 42 -12.37 -8.48 8.50
N SER A 43 -12.67 -8.20 7.23
CA SER A 43 -11.81 -7.37 6.39
C SER A 43 -11.91 -5.90 6.80
N ARG A 44 -10.77 -5.22 6.79
CA ARG A 44 -10.69 -3.80 7.11
C ARG A 44 -10.71 -2.98 5.82
N GLY A 45 -11.37 -1.82 5.83
CA GLY A 45 -11.59 -1.05 4.60
C GLY A 45 -10.33 -0.34 4.13
N LEU A 46 -10.27 -0.03 2.83
CA LEU A 46 -9.19 0.70 2.19
C LEU A 46 -9.70 2.04 1.66
N TRP A 47 -8.99 3.13 1.93
CA TRP A 47 -9.28 4.43 1.31
C TRP A 47 -8.09 4.88 0.48
N LEU A 48 -8.36 5.35 -0.73
CA LEU A 48 -7.40 6.07 -1.55
C LEU A 48 -7.95 7.48 -1.74
N MET A 49 -7.17 8.50 -1.40
CA MET A 49 -7.57 9.91 -1.51
C MET A 49 -6.51 10.65 -2.30
N TRP A 50 -6.91 11.66 -3.06
CA TRP A 50 -5.96 12.49 -3.80
C TRP A 50 -6.42 13.95 -3.87
N ASN A 51 -5.46 14.85 -4.01
CA ASN A 51 -5.70 16.28 -4.17
C ASN A 51 -6.02 16.61 -5.64
N ASP A 52 -6.22 17.89 -5.90
CA ASP A 52 -6.55 18.42 -7.22
C ASP A 52 -5.37 18.44 -8.19
N GLU A 53 -4.13 18.22 -7.74
CA GLU A 53 -2.93 18.13 -8.60
C GLU A 53 -2.81 16.80 -9.33
N VAL A 54 -3.61 15.80 -8.94
CA VAL A 54 -3.60 14.46 -9.51
C VAL A 54 -4.99 14.08 -9.99
N ASP A 55 -5.09 13.47 -11.16
CA ASP A 55 -6.28 12.71 -11.55
C ASP A 55 -6.02 11.22 -11.40
N MET A 56 -6.92 10.51 -10.73
CA MET A 56 -6.83 9.07 -10.53
C MET A 56 -8.01 8.35 -11.18
N SER A 57 -7.70 7.32 -11.97
CA SER A 57 -8.67 6.41 -12.57
C SER A 57 -8.49 5.02 -11.99
N ILE A 58 -9.49 4.54 -11.26
CA ILE A 58 -9.46 3.22 -10.62
C ILE A 58 -9.72 2.15 -11.69
N ILE A 59 -8.75 1.25 -11.85
CA ILE A 59 -8.83 0.13 -12.80
C ILE A 59 -9.43 -1.09 -12.11
N ARG A 60 -8.99 -1.36 -10.87
CA ARG A 60 -9.48 -2.49 -10.09
C ARG A 60 -9.35 -2.19 -8.60
N SER A 61 -10.26 -2.73 -7.80
CA SER A 61 -10.13 -2.70 -6.34
C SER A 61 -10.71 -3.95 -5.70
N SER A 62 -10.06 -4.42 -4.64
CA SER A 62 -10.49 -5.49 -3.75
C SER A 62 -10.11 -5.14 -2.31
N HIS A 63 -10.42 -6.02 -1.35
CA HIS A 63 -9.99 -5.85 0.05
C HIS A 63 -8.47 -5.94 0.25
N HIS A 64 -7.72 -6.39 -0.76
CA HIS A 64 -6.27 -6.55 -0.69
C HIS A 64 -5.48 -5.61 -1.60
N LEU A 65 -6.15 -4.95 -2.56
CA LEU A 65 -5.44 -4.09 -3.50
C LEU A 65 -6.34 -3.04 -4.14
N ILE A 66 -5.74 -1.92 -4.54
CA ILE A 66 -6.32 -0.95 -5.47
C ILE A 66 -5.29 -0.71 -6.58
N LEU A 67 -5.70 -0.88 -7.83
CA LEU A 67 -4.92 -0.58 -9.03
C LEU A 67 -5.53 0.65 -9.69
N ALA A 68 -4.71 1.64 -9.98
CA ALA A 68 -5.16 2.88 -10.57
C ALA A 68 -4.13 3.44 -11.55
N ASN A 69 -4.61 4.17 -12.55
CA ASN A 69 -3.79 5.04 -13.38
C ASN A 69 -3.90 6.47 -12.86
N GLY A 70 -2.75 7.11 -12.63
CA GLY A 70 -2.66 8.49 -12.17
C GLY A 70 -2.08 9.40 -13.24
N ILE A 71 -2.52 10.66 -13.23
CA ILE A 71 -1.95 11.74 -14.03
C ILE A 71 -1.57 12.87 -13.09
N CYS A 72 -0.28 13.21 -13.05
CA CYS A 72 0.20 14.40 -12.35
C CYS A 72 -0.07 15.62 -13.24
N LYS A 73 -1.06 16.45 -12.91
CA LYS A 73 -1.47 17.59 -13.75
C LYS A 73 -0.36 18.62 -13.99
N PRO A 74 0.46 19.00 -12.99
CA PRO A 74 1.53 19.98 -13.20
C PRO A 74 2.57 19.55 -14.24
N THR A 75 2.86 18.25 -14.33
CA THR A 75 3.87 17.71 -15.26
C THR A 75 3.26 17.00 -16.47
N ASN A 76 1.94 16.79 -16.46
CA ASN A 76 1.20 15.97 -17.41
C ASN A 76 1.81 14.56 -17.59
N GLN A 77 2.35 14.00 -16.51
CA GLN A 77 2.98 12.68 -16.50
C GLN A 77 2.00 11.62 -16.02
N ASN A 78 1.91 10.54 -16.81
CA ASN A 78 1.13 9.36 -16.46
C ASN A 78 1.96 8.42 -15.59
N TYR A 79 1.31 7.78 -14.64
CA TYR A 79 1.89 6.72 -13.84
C TYR A 79 0.84 5.68 -13.46
N LYS A 80 1.31 4.50 -13.09
CA LYS A 80 0.50 3.46 -12.46
C LYS A 80 0.68 3.54 -10.96
N LEU A 81 -0.41 3.32 -10.23
CA LEU A 81 -0.39 3.20 -8.80
C LEU A 81 -0.95 1.84 -8.37
N VAL A 82 -0.15 1.13 -7.60
CA VAL A 82 -0.50 -0.13 -6.95
C VAL A 82 -0.58 0.12 -5.46
N CYS A 83 -1.76 0.01 -4.87
CA CYS A 83 -1.95 0.12 -3.43
C CYS A 83 -2.21 -1.27 -2.86
N ILE A 84 -1.36 -1.79 -1.97
CA ILE A 84 -1.46 -3.18 -1.49
C ILE A 84 -1.78 -3.24 0.01
N TYR A 85 -2.72 -4.11 0.37
CA TYR A 85 -2.96 -4.60 1.72
C TYR A 85 -2.79 -6.12 1.75
N GLY A 86 -1.58 -6.56 2.05
CA GLY A 86 -1.16 -7.94 2.00
C GLY A 86 -1.95 -8.83 2.94
N ASP A 87 -2.18 -10.07 2.53
CA ASP A 87 -2.90 -11.07 3.33
C ASP A 87 -2.07 -11.53 4.53
N THR A 88 -2.59 -11.31 5.74
CA THR A 88 -1.95 -11.72 7.00
C THR A 88 -1.77 -13.22 7.14
N HIS A 89 -2.62 -14.02 6.47
CA HIS A 89 -2.57 -15.49 6.51
C HIS A 89 -1.85 -16.08 5.29
N HIS A 90 -1.40 -15.22 4.37
CA HIS A 90 -0.68 -15.55 3.15
C HIS A 90 -1.37 -16.53 2.19
N HIS A 91 -2.66 -16.79 2.34
CA HIS A 91 -3.43 -17.67 1.46
C HIS A 91 -3.61 -17.08 0.06
N ARG A 92 -3.74 -15.75 -0.04
CA ARG A 92 -4.00 -15.04 -1.31
C ARG A 92 -2.80 -14.25 -1.85
N THR A 93 -1.63 -14.40 -1.23
CA THR A 93 -0.43 -13.65 -1.63
C THR A 93 -0.11 -13.83 -3.12
N ALA A 94 -0.19 -15.07 -3.63
CA ALA A 94 0.09 -15.35 -5.04
C ALA A 94 -0.89 -14.66 -5.98
N GLU A 95 -2.20 -14.72 -5.68
CA GLU A 95 -3.25 -14.07 -6.47
C GLU A 95 -3.08 -12.55 -6.51
N ILE A 96 -2.79 -11.93 -5.36
CA ILE A 96 -2.54 -10.48 -5.27
C ILE A 96 -1.35 -10.10 -6.17
N TRP A 97 -0.25 -10.85 -6.11
CA TRP A 97 0.94 -10.57 -6.90
C TRP A 97 0.75 -10.82 -8.40
N GLU A 98 -0.05 -11.82 -8.78
CA GLU A 98 -0.42 -12.05 -10.17
C GLU A 98 -1.23 -10.88 -10.74
N GLU A 99 -2.18 -10.32 -9.97
CA GLU A 99 -2.92 -9.13 -10.38
C GLU A 99 -2.00 -7.91 -10.54
N VAL A 100 -1.07 -7.70 -9.61
CA VAL A 100 -0.07 -6.63 -9.70
C VAL A 100 0.81 -6.82 -10.92
N HIS A 101 1.28 -8.04 -11.17
CA HIS A 101 2.13 -8.37 -12.30
C HIS A 101 1.44 -8.08 -13.63
N ASN A 102 0.21 -8.58 -13.82
CA ASN A 102 -0.57 -8.35 -15.03
C ASN A 102 -0.81 -6.85 -15.28
N PHE A 103 -1.05 -6.08 -14.22
CA PHE A 103 -1.23 -4.64 -14.32
C PHE A 103 0.05 -3.90 -14.73
N VAL A 104 1.19 -4.28 -14.17
CA VAL A 104 2.50 -3.71 -14.55
C VAL A 104 2.81 -4.03 -16.01
N LEU A 105 2.66 -5.30 -16.42
CA LEU A 105 2.97 -5.76 -17.78
C LEU A 105 2.09 -5.14 -18.87
N ALA A 106 0.87 -4.70 -18.54
CA ALA A 106 -0.04 -4.10 -19.52
C ALA A 106 0.52 -2.84 -20.20
N SER A 107 1.50 -2.17 -19.58
CA SER A 107 2.25 -1.05 -20.17
C SER A 107 3.54 -0.82 -19.39
N LEU A 108 4.63 -1.37 -19.93
CA LEU A 108 5.97 -1.34 -19.33
C LEU A 108 6.66 0.02 -19.44
N ASP A 109 6.16 0.89 -20.32
CA ASP A 109 6.65 2.24 -20.59
C ASP A 109 6.13 3.28 -19.59
N ILE A 110 5.11 2.92 -18.79
CA ILE A 110 4.52 3.81 -17.79
C ILE A 110 5.13 3.53 -16.42
N PRO A 111 5.70 4.54 -15.71
CA PRO A 111 6.26 4.35 -14.39
C PRO A 111 5.21 3.82 -13.42
N THR A 112 5.58 2.83 -12.60
CA THR A 112 4.67 2.23 -11.62
C THR A 112 5.17 2.51 -10.21
N PHE A 113 4.30 3.14 -9.41
CA PHE A 113 4.46 3.29 -7.98
C PHE A 113 3.67 2.20 -7.26
N CYS A 114 4.24 1.65 -6.18
CA CYS A 114 3.56 0.69 -5.33
C CYS A 114 3.64 1.14 -3.86
N MET A 115 2.49 1.38 -3.24
CA MET A 115 2.40 1.76 -1.82
C MET A 115 1.56 0.77 -1.01
N GLY A 116 1.84 0.62 0.28
CA GLY A 116 0.95 -0.14 1.16
C GLY A 116 1.64 -0.91 2.28
N ASP A 117 0.90 -1.84 2.88
CA ASP A 117 1.41 -2.79 3.87
C ASP A 117 1.32 -4.17 3.24
N LEU A 118 2.48 -4.76 2.98
CA LEU A 118 2.56 -6.07 2.34
C LEU A 118 2.42 -7.23 3.32
N ASN A 119 2.34 -6.95 4.63
CA ASN A 119 2.37 -7.95 5.70
C ASN A 119 3.54 -8.95 5.59
N ASN A 120 4.57 -8.61 4.80
CA ASN A 120 5.75 -9.40 4.52
C ASN A 120 6.98 -8.65 5.01
N ILE A 121 7.91 -9.38 5.62
CA ILE A 121 9.17 -8.83 6.09
C ILE A 121 10.13 -8.83 4.90
N MET A 122 10.59 -7.67 4.44
CA MET A 122 11.52 -7.59 3.30
C MET A 122 12.98 -7.87 3.67
N HIS A 123 13.33 -7.81 4.96
CA HIS A 123 14.69 -8.06 5.43
C HIS A 123 14.71 -8.81 6.75
N VAL A 124 15.57 -9.83 6.83
CA VAL A 124 15.80 -10.65 8.03
C VAL A 124 16.17 -9.79 9.24
N ASN A 125 16.96 -8.74 9.02
CA ASN A 125 17.43 -7.81 10.05
C ASN A 125 16.34 -6.88 10.60
N LYS A 126 15.12 -6.92 10.05
CA LYS A 126 13.99 -6.10 10.47
C LYS A 126 12.98 -6.83 11.35
N LYS A 127 13.17 -8.14 11.57
CA LYS A 127 12.40 -8.90 12.57
C LYS A 127 13.11 -8.82 13.92
N TYR A 128 12.52 -8.10 14.87
CA TYR A 128 12.92 -8.16 16.28
C TYR A 128 11.87 -8.94 17.07
N GLY A 129 12.24 -10.11 17.62
CA GLY A 129 11.36 -10.95 18.44
C GLY A 129 11.74 -12.45 18.43
N PRO A 130 11.17 -13.26 19.34
CA PRO A 130 11.50 -14.67 19.49
C PRO A 130 10.84 -15.50 18.39
N GLY A 131 11.45 -15.52 17.21
CA GLY A 131 11.06 -16.39 16.11
C GLY A 131 11.92 -16.11 14.89
N GLN A 132 12.50 -17.15 14.29
CA GLN A 132 13.36 -16.98 13.11
C GLN A 132 12.57 -16.33 11.97
N ALA A 133 13.19 -15.38 11.26
CA ALA A 133 12.63 -14.86 10.02
C ALA A 133 12.64 -16.00 8.99
N ASN A 134 11.53 -16.21 8.27
CA ASN A 134 11.49 -17.25 7.25
C ASN A 134 12.24 -16.76 5.99
N PHE A 135 13.55 -17.01 5.94
CA PHE A 135 14.44 -16.59 4.87
C PHE A 135 13.91 -16.93 3.48
N ASN A 136 13.30 -18.10 3.30
CA ASN A 136 12.73 -18.52 2.02
C ASN A 136 11.58 -17.61 1.58
N HIS A 137 10.78 -17.11 2.52
CA HIS A 137 9.67 -16.21 2.22
C HIS A 137 10.17 -14.82 1.84
N ILE A 138 11.17 -14.31 2.56
CA ILE A 138 11.83 -13.03 2.28
C ILE A 138 12.53 -13.07 0.91
N GLN A 139 13.26 -14.14 0.62
CA GLN A 139 13.96 -14.29 -0.64
C GLN A 139 12.98 -14.39 -1.82
N LYS A 140 11.89 -15.16 -1.69
CA LYS A 140 10.83 -15.22 -2.72
C LYS A 140 10.21 -13.85 -2.95
N PHE A 141 9.91 -13.11 -1.89
CA PHE A 141 9.37 -11.77 -1.98
C PHE A 141 10.33 -10.80 -2.70
N CYS A 142 11.61 -10.79 -2.33
CA CYS A 142 12.63 -9.98 -2.98
C CYS A 142 12.86 -10.39 -4.45
N CYS A 143 12.76 -11.69 -4.77
CA CYS A 143 12.80 -12.17 -6.15
C CYS A 143 11.60 -11.66 -6.94
N LEU A 144 10.38 -11.74 -6.41
CA LEU A 144 9.17 -11.24 -7.08
C LEU A 144 9.26 -9.73 -7.37
N VAL A 145 9.68 -8.93 -6.38
CA VAL A 145 9.87 -7.49 -6.55
C VAL A 145 10.87 -7.19 -7.68
N LYS A 146 12.00 -7.91 -7.71
CA LYS A 146 13.02 -7.76 -8.77
C LYS A 146 12.54 -8.24 -10.14
N GLU A 147 11.85 -9.38 -10.18
CA GLU A 147 11.30 -9.97 -11.40
C GLU A 147 10.29 -9.04 -12.06
N TYR A 148 9.57 -8.26 -11.26
CA TYR A 148 8.57 -7.30 -11.73
C TYR A 148 9.13 -5.89 -11.96
N GLY A 149 10.45 -5.72 -11.89
CA GLY A 149 11.12 -4.43 -12.13
C GLY A 149 10.81 -3.36 -11.08
N LEU A 150 10.18 -3.74 -9.97
CA LEU A 150 9.87 -2.86 -8.86
C LEU A 150 11.11 -2.70 -7.99
N PHE A 151 11.37 -1.48 -7.53
CA PHE A 151 12.50 -1.19 -6.66
C PHE A 151 12.05 -0.34 -5.48
N TYR A 152 12.51 -0.68 -4.29
CA TYR A 152 12.15 0.05 -3.08
C TYR A 152 12.78 1.45 -3.08
N LEU A 153 11.95 2.50 -3.07
CA LEU A 153 12.42 3.90 -3.08
C LEU A 153 12.98 4.37 -1.74
N GLY A 154 12.93 3.54 -0.70
CA GLY A 154 13.27 3.95 0.66
C GLY A 154 12.08 4.56 1.38
N PHE A 155 12.22 4.70 2.70
CA PHE A 155 11.25 5.35 3.56
C PHE A 155 11.94 6.48 4.32
N SER A 156 11.32 7.66 4.33
CA SER A 156 11.76 8.79 5.15
C SER A 156 10.79 9.00 6.30
N GLY A 157 11.08 8.37 7.44
CA GLY A 157 10.31 8.44 8.68
C GLY A 157 10.91 7.52 9.76
N PRO A 158 10.27 7.34 10.92
CA PRO A 158 10.76 6.43 11.96
C PRO A 158 10.90 5.01 11.39
N ALA A 159 12.03 4.34 11.65
CA ALA A 159 12.46 3.10 10.98
C ALA A 159 11.48 1.90 11.02
N TYR A 160 10.34 2.05 11.69
CA TYR A 160 9.35 1.01 11.91
C TYR A 160 7.91 1.58 11.86
N THR A 161 6.97 0.89 11.22
CA THR A 161 5.58 1.38 10.99
C THR A 161 4.51 0.70 11.85
N TRP A 162 4.86 -0.28 12.69
CA TRP A 162 3.92 -0.99 13.56
C TRP A 162 4.56 -1.42 14.89
N THR A 163 3.84 -1.31 16.01
CA THR A 163 4.21 -1.88 17.32
C THR A 163 3.01 -2.62 17.92
N ASN A 164 3.25 -3.79 18.52
CA ASN A 164 2.18 -4.58 19.15
C ASN A 164 1.73 -4.04 20.52
N LYS A 165 2.14 -2.83 20.90
CA LYS A 165 1.94 -2.25 22.25
C LYS A 165 2.41 -3.14 23.41
N VAL A 166 3.24 -4.14 23.14
CA VAL A 166 3.87 -4.96 24.16
C VAL A 166 5.08 -4.21 24.69
N PHE A 167 4.98 -3.66 25.89
CA PHE A 167 6.11 -3.09 26.65
C PHE A 167 6.99 -4.20 27.25
N LEU A 168 7.35 -5.21 26.45
CA LEU A 168 8.42 -6.13 26.79
C LEU A 168 9.64 -5.73 25.96
N LEU A 169 10.82 -6.06 26.48
CA LEU A 169 12.17 -5.64 26.04
C LEU A 169 12.50 -5.82 24.54
N THR A 170 11.59 -6.37 23.72
CA THR A 170 11.76 -6.59 22.28
C THR A 170 10.44 -6.37 21.50
N PRO A 171 10.23 -5.21 20.86
CA PRO A 171 9.07 -4.94 20.01
C PRO A 171 9.17 -5.61 18.62
N LEU A 172 8.04 -6.11 18.10
CA LEU A 172 7.89 -6.63 16.73
C LEU A 172 7.52 -5.49 15.77
N PHE A 173 8.16 -5.41 14.60
CA PHE A 173 7.96 -4.36 13.60
C PHE A 173 7.59 -4.94 12.22
N LYS A 174 6.76 -4.22 11.44
CA LYS A 174 6.38 -4.54 10.05
C LYS A 174 6.76 -3.37 9.13
N ASP A 175 6.97 -3.65 7.85
CA ASP A 175 7.36 -2.66 6.82
C ASP A 175 6.11 -2.17 6.05
N SER A 176 5.99 -0.85 5.89
CA SER A 176 5.15 -0.25 4.84
C SER A 176 6.05 0.08 3.66
N ILE A 177 5.60 -0.27 2.46
CA ILE A 177 6.38 -0.12 1.23
C ILE A 177 5.87 1.08 0.45
N VAL A 178 6.80 1.90 -0.02
CA VAL A 178 6.60 2.91 -1.06
C VAL A 178 7.67 2.60 -2.11
N VAL A 179 7.22 2.21 -3.29
CA VAL A 179 7.96 1.98 -4.55
C VAL A 179 7.45 3.01 -5.53
#